data_AF-A0A453FS62-F1
#
_entry.id   AF-A0A453FS62-F1
#
_cell.length_a   1.000
_cell.length_b   1.000
_cell.length_c   1.000
_cell.angle_alpha   90.00
_cell.angle_beta   90.00
_cell.angle_gamma   90.00
#
_symmetry.space_group_name_H-M   'P 1'
#
loop_
_entity.id
_entity.type
_entity.pdbx_description
1 polymer ?
#
loop_
_entity_poly.entity_id
_entity_poly.type
_entity_poly.pdbx_seq_one_letter_code
_entity_poly.pdbx_strand_id
1 'polypeptide(L)'
;AYADVCFREFGDRVASWTTMNEPNIGIMASYDVGIFPPGRCSDPFGAIKCTAGDSSVEPYIAAHNTLMAHASVASLYREKYQAMQKGVVGISMYSYWSYPLTNSTVDLDATQRCKDFLFG
;
A
#
# COMPACT_ATOMS: atom_id res chain seq x y z
N ALA A 1 15.41 -6.31 8.56
CA ALA A 1 16.68 -6.68 7.88
C ALA A 1 16.99 -5.74 6.72
N TYR A 2 16.20 -5.72 5.63
CA TYR A 2 16.48 -4.87 4.46
C TYR A 2 16.56 -3.37 4.79
N ALA A 3 15.49 -2.79 5.37
CA ALA A 3 15.47 -1.36 5.69
C ALA A 3 16.57 -0.92 6.67
N ASP A 4 16.95 -1.79 7.63
CA ASP A 4 18.05 -1.53 8.57
C ASP A 4 19.37 -1.29 7.83
N VAL A 5 19.65 -2.10 6.80
CA VAL A 5 20.83 -1.92 5.96
C VAL A 5 20.72 -0.62 5.19
N CYS A 6 19.59 -0.34 4.54
CA CYS A 6 19.41 0.91 3.79
C CYS A 6 19.65 2.17 4.66
N PHE A 7 19.06 2.20 5.86
CA PHE A 7 19.26 3.32 6.80
C PHE A 7 20.71 3.44 7.24
N ARG A 8 21.38 2.33 7.52
CA ARG A 8 22.79 2.34 7.93
C ARG A 8 23.72 2.84 6.82
N GLU A 9 23.54 2.36 5.60
CA GLU A 9 24.47 2.63 4.49
C GLU A 9 24.24 4.00 3.82
N PHE A 10 23.00 4.52 3.85
CA PHE A 10 22.63 5.72 3.07
C PHE A 10 21.99 6.84 3.89
N GLY A 11 21.61 6.58 5.15
CA GLY A 11 20.94 7.58 5.98
C GLY A 11 21.83 8.72 6.46
N ASP A 12 23.12 8.69 6.13
CA ASP A 12 24.03 9.85 6.26
C ASP A 12 23.69 10.96 5.26
N ARG A 13 23.07 10.61 4.12
CA ARG A 13 22.72 11.52 3.02
C ARG A 13 21.22 11.55 2.71
N VAL A 14 20.52 10.44 2.92
CA VAL A 14 19.09 10.33 2.65
C VAL A 14 18.30 10.73 3.89
N ALA A 15 17.68 11.91 3.82
CA ALA A 15 16.85 12.47 4.89
C ALA A 15 15.35 12.16 4.75
N SER A 16 14.91 11.59 3.61
CA SER A 16 13.50 11.30 3.36
C SER A 16 13.34 9.90 2.80
N TRP A 17 12.54 9.08 3.47
CA TRP A 17 12.36 7.68 3.15
C TRP A 17 10.89 7.34 2.91
N THR A 18 10.66 6.59 1.83
CA THR A 18 9.37 5.94 1.57
C THR A 18 9.55 4.44 1.72
N THR A 19 8.77 3.84 2.61
CA THR A 19 8.83 2.40 2.92
C THR A 19 8.21 1.54 1.81
N MET A 20 6.99 1.88 1.43
CA MET A 20 6.20 1.17 0.42
C MET A 20 5.63 2.21 -0.54
N ASN A 21 5.67 1.89 -1.83
CA ASN A 21 5.08 2.71 -2.88
C ASN A 21 3.72 2.14 -3.26
N GLU A 22 2.68 2.95 -3.10
CA GLU A 22 1.33 2.75 -3.63
C GLU A 22 0.73 1.38 -3.28
N PRO A 23 0.72 0.99 -1.99
CA PRO A 23 0.28 -0.35 -1.61
C PRO A 23 -1.19 -0.58 -1.98
N ASN A 24 -2.05 0.44 -1.88
CA ASN A 24 -3.48 0.33 -2.20
C ASN A 24 -3.71 -0.19 -3.63
N ILE A 25 -3.05 0.38 -4.64
CA ILE A 25 -3.21 -0.10 -6.02
C ILE A 25 -2.32 -1.29 -6.36
N GLY A 26 -1.08 -1.34 -5.82
CA GLY A 26 -0.15 -2.42 -6.11
C GLY A 26 -0.70 -3.77 -5.64
N ILE A 27 -1.37 -3.79 -4.48
CA ILE A 27 -1.98 -4.99 -3.93
C ILE A 27 -3.18 -5.44 -4.77
N MET A 28 -4.10 -4.53 -5.12
CA MET A 28 -5.23 -4.86 -6.00
C MET A 28 -4.73 -5.40 -7.35
N ALA A 29 -3.75 -4.75 -7.97
CA ALA A 29 -3.18 -5.18 -9.23
C ALA A 29 -2.50 -6.56 -9.15
N SER A 30 -1.98 -6.96 -7.98
CA SER A 30 -1.20 -8.20 -7.81
C SER A 30 -2.02 -9.40 -7.32
N TYR A 31 -3.06 -9.15 -6.51
CA TYR A 31 -3.82 -10.18 -5.78
C TYR A 31 -5.34 -10.15 -6.01
N ASP A 32 -5.85 -9.16 -6.75
CA ASP A 32 -7.27 -9.09 -7.17
C ASP A 32 -7.42 -9.11 -8.69
N VAL A 33 -6.72 -8.22 -9.40
CA VAL A 33 -6.77 -8.14 -10.87
C VAL A 33 -5.76 -9.09 -11.53
N GLY A 34 -4.65 -9.36 -10.86
CA GLY A 34 -3.61 -10.29 -11.32
C GLY A 34 -2.71 -9.80 -12.47
N ILE A 35 -2.69 -8.49 -12.76
CA ILE A 35 -1.82 -7.92 -13.82
C ILE A 35 -0.37 -7.71 -13.37
N PHE A 36 -0.13 -7.57 -12.07
CA PHE A 36 1.20 -7.43 -11.50
C PHE A 36 1.66 -8.73 -10.87
N PRO A 37 2.97 -9.03 -10.84
CA PRO A 37 3.49 -10.18 -10.11
C PRO A 37 3.04 -10.18 -8.64
N PRO A 38 2.64 -11.32 -8.06
CA PRO A 38 2.73 -12.68 -8.62
C PRO A 38 1.59 -13.08 -9.57
N GLY A 39 0.65 -12.18 -9.88
CA GLY A 39 -0.42 -12.43 -10.84
C GLY A 39 -1.51 -13.36 -10.31
N ARG A 40 -1.92 -13.16 -9.05
CA ARG A 40 -2.92 -13.98 -8.38
C ARG A 40 -4.27 -13.30 -8.40
N CYS A 41 -5.32 -14.08 -8.64
CA CYS A 41 -6.71 -13.63 -8.59
C CYS A 41 -7.69 -14.81 -8.66
N SER A 42 -8.97 -14.54 -8.46
CA SER A 42 -10.04 -15.51 -8.68
C SER A 42 -10.44 -15.59 -10.16
N ASP A 43 -10.45 -16.79 -10.75
CA ASP A 43 -11.02 -17.03 -12.09
C ASP A 43 -12.57 -16.99 -12.00
N PRO A 44 -13.28 -16.38 -12.97
CA PRO A 44 -12.81 -15.74 -14.20
C PRO A 44 -12.68 -14.20 -14.09
N PHE A 45 -12.48 -13.64 -12.90
CA PHE A 45 -12.63 -12.20 -12.63
C PHE A 45 -11.36 -11.37 -12.80
N GLY A 46 -10.20 -12.02 -12.94
CA GLY A 46 -8.94 -11.34 -13.26
C GLY A 46 -8.86 -10.72 -14.65
N ALA A 47 -7.89 -9.83 -14.84
CA ALA A 47 -7.50 -9.39 -16.18
C ALA A 47 -6.73 -10.47 -16.97
N ILE A 48 -6.22 -11.49 -16.27
CA ILE A 48 -5.59 -12.66 -16.86
C ILE A 48 -6.34 -13.92 -16.44
N LYS A 49 -6.10 -15.03 -17.13
CA LYS A 49 -6.57 -16.34 -16.69
C LYS A 49 -5.75 -16.78 -15.48
N CYS A 50 -6.18 -16.38 -14.29
CA CYS A 50 -5.55 -16.79 -13.05
C CYS A 50 -5.76 -18.28 -12.81
N THR A 51 -4.69 -18.95 -12.43
CA THR A 51 -4.72 -20.38 -12.07
C THR A 51 -4.66 -20.59 -10.56
N ALA A 52 -4.45 -19.51 -9.80
CA ALA A 52 -4.42 -19.50 -8.34
C ALA A 52 -4.70 -18.08 -7.82
N GLY A 53 -5.23 -18.01 -6.60
CA GLY A 53 -5.56 -16.77 -5.92
C GLY A 53 -6.93 -16.83 -5.26
N ASP A 54 -7.20 -15.86 -4.40
CA ASP A 54 -8.54 -15.57 -3.89
C ASP A 54 -8.67 -14.06 -3.75
N SER A 55 -9.28 -13.43 -4.76
CA SER A 55 -9.53 -12.00 -4.82
C SER A 55 -10.31 -11.45 -3.63
N SER A 56 -11.06 -12.29 -2.91
CA SER A 56 -11.85 -11.87 -1.75
C SER A 56 -11.05 -11.86 -0.44
N VAL A 57 -9.85 -12.45 -0.42
CA VAL A 57 -9.06 -12.65 0.81
C VAL A 57 -7.63 -12.15 0.67
N GLU A 58 -6.94 -12.51 -0.41
CA GLU A 58 -5.51 -12.25 -0.59
C GLU A 58 -5.13 -10.76 -0.59
N PRO A 59 -5.92 -9.85 -1.21
CA PRO A 59 -5.63 -8.42 -1.12
C PRO A 59 -5.56 -7.92 0.33
N TYR A 60 -6.45 -8.39 1.20
CA TYR A 60 -6.48 -7.98 2.60
C TYR A 60 -5.30 -8.55 3.39
N ILE A 61 -4.89 -9.79 3.12
CA ILE A 61 -3.68 -10.38 3.72
C ILE A 61 -2.44 -9.59 3.31
N ALA A 62 -2.30 -9.26 2.03
CA ALA A 62 -1.19 -8.47 1.52
C ALA A 62 -1.19 -7.04 2.11
N ALA A 63 -2.36 -6.41 2.25
CA ALA A 63 -2.50 -5.10 2.87
C ALA A 63 -2.10 -5.12 4.34
N HIS A 64 -2.56 -6.10 5.10
CA HIS A 64 -2.20 -6.28 6.51
C HIS A 64 -0.68 -6.42 6.68
N ASN A 65 -0.06 -7.33 5.92
CA ASN A 65 1.39 -7.54 6.00
C ASN A 65 2.19 -6.30 5.58
N THR A 66 1.70 -5.56 4.59
CA THR A 66 2.32 -4.30 4.14
C THR A 66 2.29 -3.24 5.24
N LEU A 67 1.16 -3.08 5.93
CA LEU A 67 1.04 -2.15 7.05
C LEU A 67 1.92 -2.57 8.24
N MET A 68 1.97 -3.86 8.56
CA MET A 68 2.84 -4.40 9.61
C MET A 68 4.32 -4.19 9.29
N ALA A 69 4.72 -4.39 8.03
CA ALA A 69 6.08 -4.12 7.57
C ALA A 69 6.41 -2.62 7.65
N HIS A 70 5.50 -1.75 7.20
CA HIS A 70 5.65 -0.29 7.34
C HIS A 70 5.85 0.11 8.80
N ALA A 71 4.97 -0.35 9.71
CA ALA A 71 5.04 -0.04 11.13
C ALA A 71 6.37 -0.49 11.75
N SER A 72 6.83 -1.70 11.42
CA SER A 72 8.11 -2.24 11.89
C SER A 72 9.30 -1.40 11.41
N VAL A 73 9.30 -0.98 10.15
CA VAL A 73 10.36 -0.14 9.58
C VAL A 73 10.34 1.27 10.17
N ALA A 74 9.16 1.86 10.37
CA ALA A 74 9.00 3.18 10.97
C ALA A 74 9.46 3.21 12.43
N SER A 75 9.12 2.18 13.23
CA SER A 75 9.62 2.02 14.61
C SER A 75 11.14 1.87 14.63
N LEU A 76 11.70 0.99 13.79
CA LEU A 76 13.16 0.81 13.67
C LEU A 76 13.87 2.14 13.37
N TYR A 77 13.38 2.92 12.41
CA TYR A 77 14.00 4.20 12.08
C TYR A 77 13.92 5.19 13.23
N ARG A 78 12.75 5.30 13.86
CA ARG A 78 12.53 6.22 14.99
C ARG A 78 13.45 5.91 16.17
N GLU A 79 13.60 4.64 16.50
CA GLU A 79 14.36 4.20 17.67
C GLU A 79 15.86 4.22 17.44
N LYS A 80 16.32 3.82 16.24
CA LYS A 80 17.75 3.59 15.98
C LYS A 80 18.43 4.71 15.20
N TYR A 81 17.71 5.42 14.32
CA TYR A 81 18.33 6.29 13.33
C TYR A 81 17.88 7.75 13.38
N GLN A 82 16.63 8.03 13.78
CA GLN A 82 16.04 9.37 13.67
C GLN A 82 16.80 10.45 14.45
N ALA A 83 17.31 10.14 15.66
CA ALA A 83 18.07 11.11 16.45
C ALA A 83 19.41 11.51 15.78
N MET A 84 20.06 10.56 15.09
CA MET A 84 21.36 10.80 14.43
C MET A 84 21.19 11.39 13.03
N GLN A 85 20.28 10.82 12.23
CA GLN A 85 20.10 11.14 10.81
C GLN A 85 19.13 12.30 10.59
N LYS A 86 18.25 12.57 11.56
CA LYS A 86 17.28 13.69 11.54
C LYS A 86 16.32 13.69 10.34
N GLY A 87 16.23 12.59 9.61
CA GLY A 87 15.29 12.43 8.50
C GLY A 87 13.89 11.99 8.91
N VAL A 88 13.06 11.71 7.91
CA VAL A 88 11.67 11.27 8.04
C VAL A 88 11.41 9.98 7.27
N VAL A 89 10.48 9.15 7.77
CA VAL A 89 10.03 7.91 7.14
C VAL A 89 8.52 7.97 6.97
N GLY A 90 8.03 7.62 5.78
CA GLY A 90 6.61 7.56 5.45
C GLY A 90 6.24 6.40 4.54
N ILE A 91 4.98 6.40 4.12
CA ILE A 91 4.40 5.52 3.11
C ILE A 91 3.83 6.40 1.99
N SER A 92 4.02 5.99 0.74
CA SER A 92 3.46 6.71 -0.40
C SER A 92 2.17 6.04 -0.83
N MET A 93 1.07 6.79 -0.86
CA MET A 93 -0.25 6.28 -1.25
C MET A 93 -0.61 6.82 -2.63
N TYR A 94 -1.08 5.95 -3.52
CA TYR A 94 -1.66 6.40 -4.78
C TYR A 94 -2.99 7.09 -4.50
N SER A 95 -3.23 8.26 -5.10
CA SER A 95 -4.44 9.03 -4.87
C SER A 95 -5.09 9.55 -6.14
N TYR A 96 -6.41 9.40 -6.21
CA TYR A 96 -7.30 10.08 -7.15
C TYR A 96 -8.55 10.56 -6.42
N TRP A 97 -9.07 11.71 -6.81
CA TRP A 97 -10.28 12.20 -6.19
C TRP A 97 -11.53 11.54 -6.79
N SER A 98 -12.48 11.21 -5.94
CA SER A 98 -13.81 10.74 -6.34
C SER A 98 -14.83 11.86 -6.13
N TYR A 99 -15.68 12.07 -7.13
CA TYR A 99 -16.81 12.99 -7.09
C TYR A 99 -18.12 12.19 -7.14
N PRO A 100 -19.18 12.66 -6.46
CA PRO A 100 -20.47 12.01 -6.55
C PRO A 100 -21.04 12.17 -7.96
N LEU A 101 -21.70 11.13 -8.48
CA LEU A 101 -22.31 11.17 -9.79
C LEU A 101 -23.50 12.16 -9.84
N THR A 102 -24.27 12.22 -8.75
CA THR A 102 -25.38 13.16 -8.54
C THR A 102 -25.35 13.73 -7.11
N ASN A 103 -26.22 14.70 -6.82
CA ASN A 103 -26.40 15.23 -5.46
C ASN A 103 -27.24 14.31 -4.55
N SER A 104 -27.51 13.07 -4.95
CA SER A 104 -28.24 12.13 -4.11
C SER A 104 -27.39 11.69 -2.92
N THR A 105 -28.04 11.39 -1.79
CA THR A 105 -27.36 10.86 -0.60
C THR A 105 -26.58 9.57 -0.91
N VAL A 106 -27.13 8.70 -1.78
CA VAL A 106 -26.49 7.43 -2.15
C VAL A 106 -25.14 7.65 -2.85
N ASP A 107 -25.05 8.64 -3.75
CA ASP A 107 -23.81 8.94 -4.47
C ASP A 107 -22.79 9.67 -3.60
N LEU A 108 -23.25 10.51 -2.67
CA LEU A 108 -22.40 11.13 -1.66
C LEU A 108 -21.78 10.05 -0.75
N ASP A 109 -22.59 9.10 -0.27
CA ASP A 109 -22.11 7.99 0.55
C ASP A 109 -21.19 7.05 -0.24
N ALA A 110 -21.49 6.78 -1.51
CA ALA A 110 -20.63 5.98 -2.38
C ALA A 110 -19.27 6.65 -2.60
N THR A 111 -19.25 7.97 -2.74
CA THR A 111 -18.02 8.75 -2.84
C THR A 111 -17.16 8.62 -1.59
N GLN A 112 -17.80 8.66 -0.40
CA GLN A 112 -17.07 8.47 0.85
C GLN A 112 -16.52 7.04 0.97
N ARG A 113 -17.33 6.01 0.67
CA ARG A 113 -16.86 4.61 0.67
C ARG A 113 -15.69 4.37 -0.28
N CYS A 114 -15.70 5.00 -1.46
CA CYS A 114 -14.58 4.92 -2.40
C CYS A 114 -13.29 5.49 -1.78
N LYS A 115 -13.38 6.65 -1.12
CA LYS A 115 -12.24 7.27 -0.44
C LYS A 115 -11.75 6.41 0.73
N ASP A 116 -12.65 5.92 1.57
CA ASP A 116 -12.29 5.08 2.72
C ASP A 116 -11.59 3.79 2.24
N PHE A 117 -12.06 3.18 1.16
CA PHE A 117 -11.45 1.96 0.63
C PHE A 117 -10.07 2.20 0.00
N LEU A 118 -9.84 3.36 -0.61
CA LEU A 118 -8.58 3.68 -1.28
C LEU A 118 -7.51 4.29 -0.37
N PHE A 119 -7.93 5.12 0.59
CA PHE A 119 -7.05 5.95 1.41
C PHE A 119 -7.04 5.56 2.89
N GLY A 120 -8.16 5.03 3.39
CA GLY A 120 -8.39 4.82 4.83
C GLY A 120 -9.01 6.02 5.54
#